data_AF-A0A7C6DTL0-F1
#
_entry.id   AF-A0A7C6DTL0-F1
#
_cell.length_a   1.000
_cell.length_b   1.000
_cell.length_c   1.000
_cell.angle_alpha   90.00
_cell.angle_beta   90.00
_cell.angle_gamma   90.00
#
_symmetry.space_group_name_H-M   'P 1'
#
loop_
_entity.id
_entity.type
_entity.pdbx_description
1 polymer ?
#
loop_
_entity_poly.entity_id
_entity_poly.type
_entity_poly.pdbx_seq_one_letter_code
_entity_poly.pdbx_strand_id
1 'polypeptide(L)'
;MKQILQNYKTGELQLTEVPMPTRARPGQVLVRTIASLVSVGTEKYMLELARKSLLGKALARPDLVRQVIAKAQAEGILEAWRQAMGRLDTPVPLGYSSAGVV
;
A
#
# COMPACT_ATOMS: atom_id res chain seq x y z
N MET A 1 9.16 -14.38 6.67
CA MET A 1 7.95 -14.02 7.46
C MET A 1 6.87 -13.66 6.46
N LYS A 2 5.61 -13.95 6.77
CA LYS A 2 4.52 -13.76 5.81
C LYS A 2 3.96 -12.34 5.86
N GLN A 3 3.67 -11.76 4.70
CA GLN A 3 2.98 -10.48 4.54
C GLN A 3 1.92 -10.57 3.45
N ILE A 4 0.76 -9.92 3.67
CA ILE A 4 -0.25 -9.74 2.64
C ILE A 4 0.05 -8.43 1.94
N LEU A 5 0.32 -8.52 0.64
CA LEU A 5 0.54 -7.38 -0.23
C LEU A 5 -0.69 -7.15 -1.10
N GLN A 6 -0.98 -5.88 -1.33
CA GLN A 6 -2.08 -5.42 -2.16
C GLN A 6 -1.54 -4.68 -3.37
N ASN A 7 -2.04 -5.03 -4.55
CA ASN A 7 -1.77 -4.28 -5.77
C ASN A 7 -2.95 -3.35 -6.08
N TYR A 8 -2.70 -2.04 -6.15
CA TYR A 8 -3.75 -1.05 -6.43
C TYR A 8 -4.11 -0.97 -7.90
N LYS A 9 -3.28 -1.44 -8.82
CA LYS A 9 -3.57 -1.49 -10.25
C LYS A 9 -4.55 -2.61 -10.56
N THR A 10 -4.31 -3.82 -10.03
CA THR A 10 -5.12 -5.02 -10.30
C THR A 10 -6.20 -5.29 -9.26
N GLY A 11 -6.04 -4.81 -8.03
CA GLY A 11 -6.91 -5.13 -6.90
C GLY A 11 -6.61 -6.49 -6.25
N GLU A 12 -5.55 -7.17 -6.68
CA GLU A 12 -5.14 -8.46 -6.14
C GLU A 12 -4.53 -8.36 -4.74
N LEU A 13 -4.77 -9.40 -3.94
CA LEU A 13 -4.10 -9.65 -2.67
C LEU A 13 -3.26 -10.91 -2.78
N GLN A 14 -2.02 -10.82 -2.31
CA GLN A 14 -1.08 -11.91 -2.36
C GLN A 14 -0.40 -12.08 -1.01
N LEU A 15 -0.34 -13.32 -0.51
CA LEU A 15 0.47 -13.66 0.65
C LEU A 15 1.88 -13.98 0.18
N THR A 16 2.85 -13.19 0.61
CA THR A 16 4.25 -13.30 0.21
C THR A 16 5.15 -13.61 1.40
N GLU A 17 6.21 -14.38 1.17
CA GLU A 17 7.29 -14.52 2.12
C GLU A 17 8.28 -13.38 1.91
N VAL A 18 8.53 -12.63 2.98
CA VAL A 18 9.51 -11.55 3.01
C VAL A 18 10.65 -11.88 3.99
N PRO A 19 11.85 -11.30 3.79
CA PRO A 19 12.95 -11.46 4.72
C PRO A 19 12.55 -11.09 6.15
N MET A 20 12.89 -11.96 7.10
CA MET A 20 12.66 -11.66 8.51
C MET A 20 13.73 -10.66 8.99
N PRO A 21 13.35 -9.63 9.78
CA PRO A 21 14.34 -8.77 10.42
C PRO A 21 15.20 -9.61 11.37
N THR A 22 16.52 -9.56 11.21
CA THR A 22 17.46 -10.39 11.97
C THR A 22 18.04 -9.69 13.20
N ARG A 23 18.10 -8.36 13.21
CA ARG A 23 18.66 -7.56 14.30
C ARG A 23 17.93 -6.24 14.47
N ALA A 24 17.63 -5.88 15.71
CA ALA A 24 17.20 -4.53 16.06
C ALA A 24 18.39 -3.56 16.03
N ARG A 25 18.14 -2.31 15.62
CA ARG A 25 19.11 -1.21 15.72
C ARG A 25 18.99 -0.53 17.10
N PRO A 26 19.97 0.29 17.52
CA PRO A 26 19.82 1.11 18.72
C PRO A 26 18.49 1.90 18.70
N GLY A 27 17.72 1.82 19.77
CA GLY A 27 16.39 2.45 19.88
C GLY A 27 15.23 1.65 19.25
N GLN A 28 15.45 0.42 18.80
CA GLN A 28 14.41 -0.47 18.26
C GLN A 28 14.29 -1.74 19.10
N VAL A 29 13.12 -2.37 19.00
CA VAL A 29 12.86 -3.70 19.57
C VAL A 29 12.55 -4.67 18.43
N LEU A 30 13.03 -5.91 18.55
CA LEU A 30 12.68 -6.99 17.64
C LEU A 30 11.56 -7.81 18.27
N VAL A 31 10.38 -7.78 17.68
CA VAL A 31 9.22 -8.51 18.21
C VAL A 31 9.04 -9.82 17.47
N ARG A 32 9.06 -10.95 18.21
CA ARG A 32 8.58 -12.24 17.70
C ARG A 32 7.06 -12.25 17.76
N THR A 33 6.41 -11.88 16.66
CA THR A 33 4.96 -11.91 16.52
C THR A 33 4.43 -13.34 16.65
N ILE A 34 3.51 -13.55 17.59
CA ILE A 34 2.82 -14.84 17.83
C ILE A 34 1.44 -14.82 17.18
N ALA A 35 0.77 -13.66 17.24
CA ALA A 35 -0.54 -13.45 16.63
C ALA A 35 -0.58 -12.07 15.95
N SER A 36 -1.30 -11.99 14.84
CA SER A 36 -1.56 -10.73 14.13
C SER A 36 -2.98 -10.72 13.58
N LEU A 37 -3.60 -9.55 13.53
CA LEU A 37 -4.94 -9.33 13.00
C LEU A 37 -4.92 -8.17 12.00
N VAL A 38 -5.65 -8.32 10.90
CA VAL A 38 -5.97 -7.23 9.97
C VAL A 38 -7.24 -6.55 10.44
N SER A 39 -7.19 -5.24 10.66
CA SER A 39 -8.39 -4.48 11.04
C SER A 39 -9.36 -4.39 9.86
N VAL A 40 -10.66 -4.36 10.12
CA VAL A 40 -11.71 -4.29 9.08
C VAL A 40 -12.03 -2.85 8.70
N GLY A 41 -11.46 -1.86 9.39
CA GLY A 41 -11.74 -0.44 9.15
C GLY A 41 -11.08 0.08 7.87
N THR A 42 -9.93 0.75 8.05
CA THR A 42 -9.21 1.43 6.97
C THR A 42 -8.79 0.48 5.86
N GLU A 43 -8.41 -0.76 6.20
CA GLU A 43 -7.99 -1.76 5.25
C GLU A 43 -9.13 -2.17 4.32
N LYS A 44 -10.38 -2.25 4.81
CA LYS A 44 -11.52 -2.53 3.94
C LYS A 44 -11.75 -1.41 2.92
N TYR A 45 -11.65 -0.15 3.34
CA TYR A 45 -11.75 0.98 2.41
C TYR A 45 -10.65 0.94 1.34
N MET A 46 -9.42 0.64 1.75
CA MET A 46 -8.28 0.49 0.84
C MET A 46 -8.46 -0.68 -0.15
N LEU A 47 -9.03 -1.79 0.29
CA LEU A 47 -9.45 -2.92 -0.54
C LEU A 47 -10.50 -2.53 -1.57
N GLU A 48 -11.55 -1.84 -1.14
CA GLU A 48 -12.61 -1.35 -2.03
C GLU A 48 -12.06 -0.36 -3.07
N LEU A 49 -11.15 0.53 -2.67
CA LEU A 49 -10.48 1.45 -3.60
C LEU A 49 -9.65 0.71 -4.65
N ALA A 50 -8.86 -0.28 -4.24
CA ALA A 50 -8.02 -1.05 -5.17
C ALA A 50 -8.83 -1.84 -6.20
N ARG A 51 -10.03 -2.33 -5.82
CA ARG A 51 -10.95 -3.05 -6.71
C ARG A 51 -11.64 -2.16 -7.75
N LYS A 52 -11.62 -0.83 -7.60
CA LYS A 52 -12.22 0.08 -8.57
C LYS A 52 -11.41 0.17 -9.86
N SER A 53 -12.07 0.51 -10.97
CA SER A 53 -11.38 0.92 -12.20
C SER A 53 -10.55 2.19 -11.97
N LEU A 54 -9.66 2.54 -12.91
CA LEU A 54 -8.87 3.79 -12.82
C LEU A 54 -9.77 5.03 -12.67
N LEU A 55 -10.87 5.09 -13.43
CA LEU A 55 -11.89 6.14 -13.30
C LEU A 55 -12.56 6.11 -11.92
N GLY A 56 -12.93 4.92 -11.43
CA GLY A 56 -13.51 4.79 -10.09
C GLY A 56 -12.55 5.22 -8.97
N LYS A 57 -11.25 4.98 -9.13
CA LYS A 57 -10.19 5.45 -8.23
C LYS A 57 -10.06 6.97 -8.28
N ALA A 58 -10.06 7.55 -9.49
CA ALA A 58 -10.02 9.01 -9.69
C ALA A 58 -11.21 9.73 -9.05
N LEU A 59 -12.42 9.18 -9.19
CA LEU A 59 -13.64 9.72 -8.56
C LEU A 59 -13.64 9.57 -7.04
N ALA A 60 -13.09 8.46 -6.52
CA ALA A 60 -12.98 8.24 -5.08
C ALA A 60 -11.92 9.12 -4.40
N ARG A 61 -10.90 9.57 -5.16
CA ARG A 61 -9.77 10.37 -4.69
C ARG A 61 -9.49 11.56 -5.61
N PRO A 62 -10.40 12.56 -5.67
CA PRO A 62 -10.23 13.74 -6.51
C PRO A 62 -9.01 14.59 -6.11
N ASP A 63 -8.56 14.48 -4.86
CA ASP A 63 -7.33 15.08 -4.37
C ASP A 63 -6.09 14.55 -5.11
N LEU A 64 -6.02 13.24 -5.36
CA LEU A 64 -4.92 12.64 -6.11
C LEU A 64 -4.97 13.03 -7.59
N VAL A 65 -6.17 13.22 -8.16
CA VAL A 65 -6.33 13.74 -9.52
C VAL A 65 -5.73 15.14 -9.63
N ARG A 66 -6.00 16.03 -8.67
CA ARG A 66 -5.39 17.37 -8.65
C ARG A 66 -3.86 17.29 -8.55
N GLN A 67 -3.32 16.36 -7.77
CA GLN A 67 -1.86 16.17 -7.69
C GLN A 67 -1.28 15.71 -9.03
N VAL A 68 -1.94 14.78 -9.73
CA VAL A 68 -1.50 14.33 -11.06
C VAL A 68 -1.56 15.47 -12.08
N ILE A 69 -2.60 16.32 -12.04
CA ILE A 69 -2.71 17.49 -12.93
C ILE A 69 -1.59 18.49 -12.64
N ALA A 70 -1.37 18.85 -11.38
CA ALA A 70 -0.30 19.77 -10.98
C ALA A 70 1.08 19.24 -11.43
N LYS A 71 1.28 17.93 -11.30
CA LYS A 71 2.49 17.25 -11.74
C LYS A 71 2.63 17.23 -13.27
N ALA A 72 1.54 17.05 -13.99
CA ALA A 72 1.53 17.12 -15.45
C ALA A 72 1.87 18.53 -15.96
N GLN A 73 1.44 19.57 -15.23
CA GLN A 73 1.79 20.96 -15.53
C GLN A 73 3.27 21.25 -15.25
N ALA A 74 3.85 20.67 -14.21
CA ALA A 74 5.24 20.92 -13.81
C ALA A 74 6.27 20.09 -14.59
N GLU A 75 5.98 18.80 -14.82
CA GLU A 75 6.95 17.80 -15.32
C GLU A 75 6.53 17.21 -16.69
N GLY A 76 5.33 17.55 -17.18
CA GLY A 76 4.76 17.01 -18.41
C GLY A 76 3.82 15.82 -18.18
N ILE A 77 2.88 15.63 -19.11
CA ILE A 77 1.80 14.63 -19.01
C ILE A 77 2.35 13.20 -18.95
N LEU A 78 3.36 12.89 -19.78
CA LEU A 78 3.95 11.55 -19.85
C LEU A 78 4.57 11.14 -18.50
N GLU A 79 5.30 12.07 -17.88
CA GLU A 79 5.95 11.83 -16.58
C GLU A 79 4.96 11.71 -15.45
N ALA A 80 3.94 12.57 -15.41
CA ALA A 80 2.86 12.46 -14.44
C ALA A 80 2.11 11.12 -14.55
N TRP A 81 1.83 10.67 -15.78
CA TRP A 81 1.23 9.36 -16.04
C TRP A 81 2.12 8.22 -15.55
N ARG A 82 3.41 8.23 -15.92
CA ARG A 82 4.37 7.20 -15.52
C ARG A 82 4.45 7.07 -14.00
N GLN A 83 4.49 8.19 -13.28
CA GLN A 83 4.56 8.20 -11.83
C GLN A 83 3.25 7.77 -11.16
N ALA A 84 2.10 8.20 -11.69
CA ALA A 84 0.79 7.75 -11.20
C ALA A 84 0.63 6.23 -11.36
N MET A 85 0.97 5.70 -12.55
CA MET A 85 0.90 4.27 -12.82
C MET A 85 1.91 3.47 -12.01
N GLY A 86 3.15 3.97 -11.86
CA GLY A 86 4.15 3.34 -11.00
C GLY A 86 3.67 3.21 -9.54
N ARG A 87 3.00 4.25 -9.01
CA ARG A 87 2.41 4.18 -7.67
C ARG A 87 1.29 3.15 -7.55
N LEU A 88 0.42 3.04 -8.55
CA LEU A 88 -0.65 2.04 -8.55
C LEU A 88 -0.11 0.61 -8.66
N ASP A 89 0.99 0.42 -9.39
CA ASP A 89 1.61 -0.90 -9.59
C ASP A 89 2.47 -1.36 -8.41
N THR A 90 2.91 -0.42 -7.56
CA THR A 90 3.72 -0.73 -6.39
C THR A 90 2.90 -1.54 -5.37
N PRO A 91 3.31 -2.78 -5.02
CA PRO A 91 2.62 -3.56 -4.00
C PRO A 91 2.75 -2.88 -2.64
N VAL A 92 1.63 -2.74 -1.94
CA VAL A 92 1.57 -2.10 -0.62
C VAL A 92 1.22 -3.16 0.44
N PRO A 93 1.97 -3.27 1.54
CA PRO A 93 1.60 -4.18 2.63
C PRO A 93 0.35 -3.67 3.35
N LEU A 94 -0.51 -4.59 3.78
CA LEU A 94 -1.65 -4.24 4.63
C LEU A 94 -1.18 -3.88 6.06
N GLY A 95 -2.00 -3.10 6.76
CA GLY A 95 -1.80 -2.81 8.18
C GLY A 95 -2.18 -4.01 9.05
N TYR A 96 -1.40 -4.23 10.12
CA TYR A 96 -1.66 -5.28 11.09
C TYR A 96 -1.53 -4.77 12.51
N SER A 97 -2.42 -5.22 13.38
CA SER A 97 -2.14 -5.23 14.82
C SER A 97 -1.40 -6.53 15.15
N SER A 98 -0.23 -6.42 15.78
CA SER A 98 0.62 -7.56 16.13
C SER A 98 0.76 -7.70 17.63
N ALA A 99 0.72 -8.93 18.13
CA ALA A 99 1.00 -9.28 19.51
C ALA A 99 2.09 -10.37 19.55
N GLY A 100 3.07 -10.19 20.44
CA GLY A 100 4.24 -11.05 20.47
C GLY A 100 5.14 -10.80 21.66
N VAL A 101 6.33 -11.41 21.61
CA VAL A 101 7.36 -11.31 22.64
C VAL A 101 8.49 -10.43 22.12
N VAL A 102 8.95 -9.49 22.96
CA VAL A 102 10.11 -8.62 22.71
C VAL A 102 11.39 -9.32 23.17
#